data_AF-X0T171-F1
#
_entry.id   AF-X0T171-F1
#
_cell.length_a   1.000
_cell.length_b   1.000
_cell.length_c   1.000
_cell.angle_alpha   90.00
_cell.angle_beta   90.00
_cell.angle_gamma   90.00
#
_symmetry.space_group_name_H-M   'P 1'
#
loop_
_entity.id
_entity.type
_entity.pdbx_description
1 polymer ?
#
loop_
_entity_poly.entity_id
_entity_poly.type
_entity_poly.pdbx_seq_one_letter_code
_entity_poly.pdbx_strand_id
1 'polypeptide(L)'
;MTKGPFRILDLIERGAVPKPWAEGDNIPWSEPGFSERMLAEHLSQKHDMASRRFEVIDNHIEWVHHKLLESKQSKILDLGCGPGFYSSRLAKLGHECVGIDYSPASIKYAIEQAGKEK
;
A
#
# COMPACT_ATOMS: atom_id res chain seq x y z
N MET A 1 -0.46 21.54 31.96
CA MET A 1 0.58 21.41 30.92
C MET A 1 -0.12 21.12 29.60
N THR A 2 -0.15 22.07 28.67
CA THR A 2 -0.69 21.86 27.32
C THR A 2 0.32 21.02 26.53
N LYS A 3 -0.05 19.80 26.13
CA LYS A 3 0.77 19.01 25.19
C LYS A 3 0.95 19.82 23.91
N GLY A 4 2.16 19.81 23.37
CA GLY A 4 2.46 20.42 22.06
C GLY A 4 1.65 19.78 20.92
N PRO A 5 1.78 20.28 19.69
CA PRO A 5 1.09 19.72 18.53
C PRO A 5 1.46 18.25 18.33
N PHE A 6 0.48 17.45 17.92
CA PHE A 6 0.65 16.01 17.67
C PHE A 6 1.68 15.76 16.57
N ARG A 7 2.67 14.91 16.83
CA ARG A 7 3.74 14.50 15.91
C ARG A 7 3.52 13.06 15.47
N ILE A 8 4.09 12.68 14.33
CA ILE A 8 3.99 11.30 13.84
C ILE A 8 4.59 10.27 14.81
N LEU A 9 5.63 10.66 15.57
CA LEU A 9 6.22 9.83 16.63
C LEU A 9 5.24 9.53 17.76
N ASP A 10 4.28 10.42 18.00
CA ASP A 10 3.27 10.24 19.05
C ASP A 10 2.27 9.12 18.67
N LEU A 11 2.19 8.69 17.40
CA LEU A 11 1.45 7.49 16.99
C LEU A 11 2.14 6.19 17.44
N ILE A 12 3.47 6.19 17.50
CA ILE A 12 4.27 5.01 17.86
C ILE A 12 4.19 4.78 19.37
N GLU A 13 4.24 5.86 20.15
CA GLU A 13 4.24 5.82 21.63
C GLU A 13 2.81 5.82 22.23
N ARG A 14 1.76 5.74 21.40
CA ARG A 14 0.39 5.81 21.91
C ARG A 14 0.09 4.60 22.79
N GLY A 15 -0.24 4.85 24.06
CA GLY A 15 -0.63 3.80 25.01
C GLY A 15 -2.06 3.30 24.82
N ALA A 16 -2.92 4.08 24.16
CA ALA A 16 -4.31 3.71 23.89
C ALA A 16 -4.47 3.16 22.48
N VAL A 17 -5.13 2.00 22.36
CA VAL A 17 -5.63 1.51 21.07
C VAL A 17 -6.69 2.51 20.59
N PRO A 18 -6.50 3.17 19.43
CA PRO A 18 -7.52 4.07 18.92
C PRO A 18 -8.78 3.27 18.62
N LYS A 19 -9.95 3.88 18.85
CA LYS A 19 -11.18 3.32 18.31
C LYS A 19 -11.07 3.30 16.77
N PRO A 20 -11.54 2.24 16.09
CA PRO A 20 -11.66 2.27 14.65
C PRO A 20 -12.40 3.54 14.20
N TRP A 21 -11.98 4.09 13.06
CA TRP A 21 -12.63 5.24 12.45
C TRP A 21 -14.15 4.98 12.35
N ALA A 22 -14.94 5.87 12.93
CA ALA A 22 -16.39 5.73 13.05
C ALA A 22 -17.17 6.84 12.35
N GLU A 23 -16.48 7.86 11.81
CA GLU A 23 -17.10 9.06 11.26
C GLU A 23 -17.14 9.01 9.73
N GLY A 24 -18.26 8.59 9.15
CA GLY A 24 -18.53 8.71 7.71
C GLY A 24 -18.52 7.40 6.92
N ASP A 25 -19.17 7.45 5.76
CA ASP A 25 -19.24 6.33 4.82
C ASP A 25 -17.87 6.11 4.16
N ASN A 26 -17.33 4.91 4.27
CA ASN A 26 -16.18 4.50 3.47
C ASN A 26 -16.67 3.93 2.13
N ILE A 27 -15.88 4.13 1.09
CA ILE A 27 -16.06 3.41 -0.17
C ILE A 27 -16.00 1.89 0.17
N PRO A 28 -16.89 1.05 -0.37
CA PRO A 28 -17.05 -0.34 0.07
C PRO A 28 -15.96 -1.27 -0.50
N TRP A 29 -14.69 -0.94 -0.28
CA TRP A 29 -13.53 -1.68 -0.77
C TRP A 29 -13.52 -3.16 -0.39
N SER A 30 -14.10 -3.50 0.76
CA SER A 30 -14.19 -4.87 1.27
C SER A 30 -15.38 -5.68 0.73
N GLU A 31 -16.32 -5.05 0.04
CA GLU A 31 -17.45 -5.75 -0.59
C GLU A 31 -16.93 -6.51 -1.83
N PRO A 32 -17.13 -7.84 -1.93
CA PRO A 32 -16.55 -8.66 -2.99
C PRO A 32 -16.81 -8.13 -4.41
N GLY A 33 -18.06 -7.78 -4.74
CA GLY A 33 -18.41 -7.32 -6.08
C GLY A 33 -17.79 -5.97 -6.42
N PHE A 34 -17.78 -5.04 -5.48
CA PHE A 34 -17.10 -3.75 -5.62
C PHE A 34 -15.59 -3.93 -5.77
N SER A 35 -14.99 -4.76 -4.92
CA SER A 35 -13.57 -5.07 -4.96
C SER A 35 -13.12 -5.64 -6.31
N GLU A 36 -13.91 -6.53 -6.92
CA GLU A 36 -13.60 -7.09 -8.25
C GLU A 36 -13.65 -6.03 -9.35
N ARG A 37 -14.64 -5.15 -9.34
CA ARG A 37 -14.72 -4.02 -10.29
C ARG A 37 -13.55 -3.08 -10.12
N MET A 38 -13.20 -2.74 -8.88
CA MET A 38 -12.06 -1.88 -8.60
C MET A 38 -10.72 -2.52 -8.98
N LEU A 39 -10.58 -3.84 -8.87
CA LEU A 39 -9.39 -4.53 -9.37
C LEU A 39 -9.20 -4.27 -10.86
N ALA A 40 -10.25 -4.29 -11.68
CA ALA A 40 -10.13 -3.97 -13.10
C ALA A 40 -9.58 -2.55 -13.34
N GLU A 41 -10.04 -1.59 -12.54
CA GLU A 41 -9.52 -0.20 -12.58
C GLU A 41 -8.08 -0.10 -12.09
N HIS A 42 -7.68 -0.88 -11.08
CA HIS A 42 -6.28 -0.95 -10.64
C HIS A 42 -5.37 -1.51 -11.73
N LEU A 43 -5.80 -2.56 -12.44
CA LEU A 43 -5.01 -3.19 -13.50
C LEU A 43 -4.94 -2.34 -14.77
N SER A 44 -5.92 -1.45 -15.00
CA SER A 44 -5.97 -0.55 -16.15
C SER A 44 -4.78 0.41 -16.17
N GLN A 45 -4.01 0.38 -17.25
CA GLN A 45 -2.93 1.34 -17.51
C GLN A 45 -3.39 2.55 -18.33
N LYS A 46 -4.72 2.76 -18.47
CA LYS A 46 -5.31 3.87 -19.24
C LYS A 46 -5.44 5.16 -18.42
N HIS A 47 -5.32 5.08 -17.11
CA HIS A 47 -5.50 6.20 -16.19
C HIS A 47 -4.76 5.95 -14.87
N ASP A 48 -4.72 6.99 -14.03
CA ASP A 48 -4.04 6.98 -12.74
C ASP A 48 -5.02 6.94 -11.54
N MET A 49 -6.30 6.60 -11.75
CA MET A 49 -7.37 6.73 -10.74
C MET A 49 -7.26 5.73 -9.57
N ALA A 50 -7.32 4.41 -9.83
CA ALA A 50 -7.26 3.39 -8.79
C ALA A 50 -5.82 3.01 -8.45
N SER A 51 -5.00 2.74 -9.47
CA SER A 51 -3.54 2.70 -9.37
C SER A 51 -2.94 3.72 -10.31
N ARG A 52 -1.73 4.19 -9.98
CA ARG A 52 -0.89 4.88 -10.95
C ARG A 52 -0.46 3.89 -12.04
N ARG A 53 -0.21 4.42 -13.24
CA ARG A 53 0.42 3.69 -14.33
C ARG A 53 1.83 3.26 -13.95
N PHE A 54 2.28 2.15 -14.53
CA PHE A 54 3.55 1.51 -14.19
C PHE A 54 4.74 2.44 -14.36
N GLU A 55 4.79 3.26 -15.40
CA GLU A 55 5.85 4.26 -15.57
C GLU A 55 5.99 5.19 -14.34
N VAL A 56 4.87 5.62 -13.76
CA VAL A 56 4.87 6.46 -12.56
C VAL A 56 5.27 5.65 -11.32
N ILE A 57 4.77 4.42 -11.19
CA ILE A 57 5.15 3.52 -10.10
C ILE A 57 6.65 3.23 -10.14
N ASP A 58 7.19 2.90 -11.30
CA ASP A 58 8.61 2.55 -11.48
C ASP A 58 9.50 3.74 -11.09
N ASN A 59 9.15 4.96 -11.52
CA ASN A 59 9.82 6.19 -11.08
C ASN A 59 9.77 6.38 -9.55
N HIS A 60 8.64 6.08 -8.91
CA HIS A 60 8.54 6.13 -7.46
C HIS A 60 9.41 5.06 -6.78
N ILE A 61 9.45 3.84 -7.33
CA ILE A 61 10.28 2.76 -6.80
C ILE A 61 11.76 3.12 -6.88
N GLU A 62 12.22 3.66 -8.02
CA GLU A 62 13.60 4.13 -8.16
C GLU A 62 13.93 5.22 -7.14
N TRP A 63 13.03 6.19 -6.96
CA TRP A 63 13.24 7.25 -5.97
C TRP A 63 13.28 6.70 -4.54
N VAL A 64 12.34 5.83 -4.17
CA VAL A 64 12.30 5.21 -2.83
C VAL A 64 13.57 4.40 -2.59
N HIS A 65 13.93 3.51 -3.51
CA HIS A 65 15.09 2.64 -3.32
C HIS A 65 16.40 3.43 -3.33
N HIS A 66 16.66 4.26 -4.34
CA HIS A 66 17.97 4.90 -4.50
C HIS A 66 18.13 6.19 -3.71
N LYS A 67 17.06 7.00 -3.57
CA LYS A 67 17.16 8.32 -2.92
C LYS A 67 16.77 8.26 -1.45
N LEU A 68 15.64 7.64 -1.12
CA LEU A 68 15.19 7.59 0.27
C LEU A 68 15.95 6.55 1.09
N LEU A 69 16.15 5.35 0.52
CA LEU A 69 16.78 4.23 1.22
C LEU A 69 18.26 4.06 0.89
N GLU A 70 18.84 4.89 0.03
CA GLU A 70 20.26 4.83 -0.39
C GLU A 70 20.68 3.43 -0.88
N SER A 71 19.78 2.74 -1.58
CA SER A 71 19.94 1.36 -2.05
C SER A 71 20.12 0.32 -0.94
N LYS A 72 19.78 0.63 0.32
CA LYS A 72 19.85 -0.29 1.45
C LYS A 72 18.58 -1.12 1.57
N GLN A 73 18.75 -2.43 1.69
CA GLN A 73 17.67 -3.35 2.03
C GLN A 73 16.97 -2.90 3.33
N SER A 74 15.64 -2.93 3.32
CA SER A 74 14.80 -2.39 4.40
C SER A 74 13.54 -3.23 4.56
N LYS A 75 12.90 -3.11 5.73
CA LYS A 75 11.56 -3.65 5.99
C LYS A 75 10.52 -2.57 5.67
N ILE A 76 9.59 -2.87 4.79
CA ILE A 76 8.62 -1.91 4.26
C ILE A 76 7.20 -2.37 4.57
N LEU A 77 6.40 -1.47 5.11
CA LEU A 77 4.96 -1.64 5.32
C LEU A 77 4.22 -0.80 4.27
N ASP A 78 3.48 -1.46 3.39
CA ASP A 78 2.70 -0.86 2.30
C ASP A 78 1.21 -0.84 2.69
N LEU A 79 0.72 0.32 3.14
CA LEU A 79 -0.65 0.51 3.61
C LEU A 79 -1.54 0.98 2.46
N GLY A 80 -2.59 0.22 2.16
CA GLY A 80 -3.37 0.39 0.94
C GLY A 80 -2.62 -0.18 -0.27
N CYS A 81 -2.05 -1.37 -0.12
CA CYS A 81 -1.15 -1.95 -1.12
C CYS A 81 -1.84 -2.34 -2.44
N GLY A 82 -3.17 -2.38 -2.46
CA GLY A 82 -3.97 -2.76 -3.63
C GLY A 82 -3.50 -4.08 -4.24
N PRO A 83 -3.30 -4.16 -5.57
CA PRO A 83 -2.84 -5.38 -6.24
C PRO A 83 -1.35 -5.68 -6.03
N GLY A 84 -0.68 -4.98 -5.10
CA GLY A 84 0.70 -5.24 -4.71
C GLY A 84 1.76 -4.63 -5.64
N PHE A 85 1.42 -3.64 -6.46
CA PHE A 85 2.35 -3.11 -7.47
C PHE A 85 3.63 -2.49 -6.90
N TYR A 86 3.56 -1.83 -5.75
CA TYR A 86 4.74 -1.26 -5.10
C TYR A 86 5.51 -2.35 -4.36
N SER A 87 4.82 -3.10 -3.50
CA SER A 87 5.38 -4.20 -2.71
C SER A 87 6.15 -5.23 -3.57
N SER A 88 5.62 -5.66 -4.72
CA SER A 88 6.30 -6.64 -5.57
C SER A 88 7.60 -6.08 -6.18
N ARG A 89 7.57 -4.85 -6.66
CA ARG A 89 8.75 -4.17 -7.23
C ARG A 89 9.82 -3.91 -6.20
N LEU A 90 9.45 -3.46 -5.00
CA LEU A 90 10.39 -3.27 -3.89
C LEU A 90 10.97 -4.61 -3.41
N ALA A 91 10.16 -5.66 -3.36
CA ALA A 91 10.65 -6.99 -3.02
C ALA A 91 11.69 -7.51 -4.01
N LYS A 92 11.54 -7.24 -5.32
CA LYS A 92 12.55 -7.57 -6.35
C LYS A 92 13.87 -6.84 -6.16
N LEU A 93 13.87 -5.69 -5.51
CA LEU A 93 15.08 -4.95 -5.12
C LEU A 93 15.65 -5.43 -3.77
N GLY A 94 15.12 -6.52 -3.22
CA GLY A 94 15.58 -7.18 -2.00
C GLY A 94 14.83 -6.76 -0.73
N HIS A 95 13.91 -5.82 -0.77
CA HIS A 95 13.20 -5.36 0.43
C HIS A 95 12.26 -6.43 0.99
N GLU A 96 12.13 -6.48 2.33
CA GLU A 96 11.11 -7.30 3.00
C GLU A 96 9.82 -6.48 3.08
N CYS A 97 8.80 -6.84 2.29
CA CYS A 97 7.57 -6.06 2.18
C CYS A 97 6.39 -6.77 2.85
N VAL A 98 5.61 -6.03 3.62
CA VAL A 98 4.30 -6.44 4.15
C VAL A 98 3.26 -5.47 3.59
N GLY A 99 2.32 -5.99 2.81
CA GLY A 99 1.20 -5.22 2.26
C GLY A 99 -0.09 -5.44 3.05
N ILE A 100 -0.85 -4.37 3.28
CA ILE A 100 -2.18 -4.41 3.91
C ILE A 100 -3.17 -3.66 3.02
N ASP A 101 -4.30 -4.29 2.72
CA ASP A 101 -5.41 -3.66 2.01
C ASP A 101 -6.76 -4.25 2.46
N TYR A 102 -7.84 -3.49 2.29
CA TYR A 102 -9.21 -3.93 2.57
C TYR A 102 -9.83 -4.73 1.42
N SER A 103 -9.31 -4.57 0.21
CA SER A 103 -9.85 -5.16 -1.01
C SER A 103 -9.49 -6.64 -1.15
N PRO A 104 -10.45 -7.58 -0.98
CA PRO A 104 -10.16 -9.01 -1.09
C PRO A 104 -9.68 -9.42 -2.48
N ALA A 105 -10.23 -8.84 -3.55
CA ALA A 105 -9.80 -9.15 -4.92
C ALA A 105 -8.36 -8.67 -5.18
N SER A 106 -8.00 -7.48 -4.68
CA SER A 106 -6.66 -6.93 -4.83
C SER A 106 -5.62 -7.74 -4.06
N ILE A 107 -5.91 -8.12 -2.80
CA ILE A 107 -5.04 -8.99 -2.00
C ILE A 107 -4.87 -10.37 -2.65
N LYS A 108 -5.96 -10.98 -3.12
CA LYS A 108 -5.89 -12.26 -3.84
C LYS A 108 -4.97 -12.15 -5.05
N TYR A 109 -5.15 -11.13 -5.88
CA TYR A 109 -4.30 -10.87 -7.03
C TYR A 109 -2.83 -10.68 -6.63
N ALA A 110 -2.56 -9.85 -5.60
CA ALA A 110 -1.21 -9.57 -5.13
C ALA A 110 -0.48 -10.85 -4.69
N ILE A 111 -1.15 -11.71 -3.92
CA ILE A 111 -0.61 -13.00 -3.46
C ILE A 111 -0.33 -13.92 -4.65
N GLU A 112 -1.27 -14.03 -5.59
CA GLU A 112 -1.12 -14.86 -6.79
C GLU A 112 0.05 -14.41 -7.67
N GLN A 113 0.25 -13.10 -7.85
CA GLN A 113 1.39 -12.58 -8.61
C GLN A 113 2.72 -12.80 -7.87
N ALA A 114 2.77 -12.52 -6.57
CA ALA A 114 3.96 -12.77 -5.76
C ALA A 114 4.37 -14.26 -5.76
N GLY A 115 3.40 -15.18 -5.85
CA GLY A 115 3.66 -16.61 -5.99
C GLY A 115 4.27 -17.03 -7.34
N LYS A 116 4.03 -16.26 -8.42
CA LYS A 116 4.58 -16.52 -9.77
C LYS A 116 5.98 -15.98 -9.98
N GLU A 117 6.39 -15.01 -9.17
CA GLU A 117 7.68 -14.31 -9.28
C GLU A 117 8.81 -15.00 -8.49
N LYS A 118 8.54 -16.18 -7.92
CA LYS A 118 9.52 -17.01 -7.19
C LYS A 118 10.35 -17.90 -8.11
#